data_AF-A0A7S4VVF1-F1
#
_entry.id   AF-A0A7S4VVF1-F1
#
_cell.length_a   1.000
_cell.length_b   1.000
_cell.length_c   1.000
_cell.angle_alpha   90.00
_cell.angle_beta   90.00
_cell.angle_gamma   90.00
#
_symmetry.space_group_name_H-M   'P 1'
#
loop_
_entity.id
_entity.type
_entity.pdbx_description
1 polymer ?
#
loop_
_entity_poly.entity_id
_entity_poly.type
_entity_poly.pdbx_seq_one_letter_code
_entity_poly.pdbx_strand_id
1 'polypeptide(L)'
;PRPPPFTPSPAPLAGLLCRWRGEPGWPRPEAQAAGQPVGRRRRAWRRDRPTPRGAMGRGRSNSRSRSRSQGGAAGRSRSHRSDSCSGGDGQRQRKPDDYGVDALKITDDDAAFILGKGGKTKEKIARVSAAEIELFERDLILEIRGSKLQRRRAKKYAEGVMAQRTGPVEVRDDYDDGDLTMLVVPQEAVGFVTGRAGNFLRSIEEEWTTLMFFCEVDGSGGGRRNKSYEKLAIFGSIRGRRGAELKVLSAVETKVPGYYASIKDEVLDRDRGRDETGTWGTDTTTFQDDELSYALGK
;
A
#
# COMPACT_ATOMS: atom_id res chain seq x y z
N PRO A 1 57.39 36.12 2.65
CA PRO A 1 57.77 35.57 3.97
C PRO A 1 56.55 34.94 4.66
N ARG A 2 56.45 33.60 4.59
CA ARG A 2 55.40 32.81 5.25
C ARG A 2 55.78 32.59 6.72
N PRO A 3 54.84 32.54 7.68
CA PRO A 3 55.15 32.09 9.03
C PRO A 3 55.38 30.57 9.07
N PRO A 4 56.22 30.06 9.98
CA PRO A 4 56.51 28.62 10.10
C PRO A 4 55.40 27.84 10.82
N PRO A 5 55.33 26.51 10.63
CA PRO A 5 54.27 25.66 11.15
C PRO A 5 54.50 25.25 12.62
N PHE A 6 53.41 25.20 13.38
CA PHE A 6 53.35 24.58 14.70
C PHE A 6 53.05 23.09 14.57
N THR A 7 53.91 22.24 15.14
CA THR A 7 53.63 20.82 15.44
C THR A 7 53.95 20.52 16.90
N PRO A 8 53.33 19.49 17.49
CA PRO A 8 53.04 19.44 18.92
C PRO A 8 54.06 18.61 19.72
N SER A 9 54.13 18.85 21.03
CA SER A 9 54.81 17.98 22.00
C SER A 9 53.83 17.57 23.11
N PRO A 10 53.89 16.32 23.64
CA PRO A 10 52.85 15.75 24.49
C PRO A 10 53.20 15.71 25.99
N ALA A 11 52.13 15.52 26.78
CA ALA A 11 52.05 14.90 28.11
C ALA A 11 52.38 15.76 29.36
N PRO A 12 52.00 15.33 30.59
CA PRO A 12 50.73 14.72 31.04
C PRO A 12 50.25 15.33 32.39
N LEU A 13 49.31 14.63 33.07
CA LEU A 13 48.79 14.77 34.44
C LEU A 13 47.45 15.51 34.54
N ALA A 14 46.51 15.18 35.41
CA ALA A 14 46.16 13.98 36.16
C ALA A 14 44.84 14.33 36.88
N GLY A 15 43.96 13.35 37.04
CA GLY A 15 43.06 13.26 38.20
C GLY A 15 41.87 14.22 38.26
N LEU A 16 40.66 13.69 38.07
CA LEU A 16 39.63 13.79 39.11
C LEU A 16 38.55 12.73 38.89
N LEU A 17 38.63 11.71 39.74
CA LEU A 17 37.56 10.79 40.07
C LEU A 17 36.40 11.59 40.66
N CYS A 18 35.19 11.43 40.12
CA CYS A 18 33.96 11.64 40.89
C CYS A 18 33.20 10.32 40.97
N ARG A 19 33.35 9.68 42.14
CA ARG A 19 32.44 8.66 42.67
C ARG A 19 31.06 9.29 42.85
N TRP A 20 30.02 8.57 42.42
CA TRP A 20 28.68 8.70 42.97
C TRP A 20 28.27 7.35 43.54
N ARG A 21 27.86 7.35 44.82
CA ARG A 21 27.45 6.20 45.61
C ARG A 21 26.17 6.61 46.34
N GLY A 22 25.08 5.84 46.22
CA GLY A 22 23.83 6.08 46.95
C GLY A 22 22.60 5.36 46.38
N GLU A 23 22.37 4.13 46.86
CA GLU A 23 21.22 3.19 46.72
C GLU A 23 19.87 3.74 47.27
N PRO A 24 18.69 3.03 47.27
CA PRO A 24 18.44 1.59 47.05
C PRO A 24 17.18 1.17 46.24
N GLY A 25 17.18 -0.10 45.79
CA GLY A 25 16.06 -1.02 46.04
C GLY A 25 14.99 -1.24 44.95
N TRP A 26 15.26 -2.09 43.96
CA TRP A 26 14.23 -2.92 43.29
C TRP A 26 14.82 -4.31 42.96
N PRO A 27 14.15 -5.42 43.30
CA PRO A 27 14.74 -6.76 43.21
C PRO A 27 14.85 -7.25 41.76
N ARG A 28 15.99 -7.86 41.41
CA ARG A 28 16.18 -8.64 40.19
C ARG A 28 15.73 -10.09 40.42
N PRO A 29 15.25 -10.79 39.38
CA PRO A 29 14.62 -12.10 39.51
C PRO A 29 15.63 -13.24 39.64
N GLU A 30 15.31 -14.22 40.49
CA GLU A 30 16.00 -15.50 40.57
C GLU A 30 15.82 -16.33 39.30
N ALA A 31 16.93 -16.88 38.83
CA ALA A 31 16.96 -17.95 37.86
C ALA A 31 16.84 -19.30 38.59
N GLN A 32 15.86 -20.13 38.21
CA GLN A 32 15.87 -21.56 38.49
C GLN A 32 15.65 -22.36 37.21
N ALA A 33 16.28 -23.52 37.18
CA ALA A 33 16.58 -24.35 36.02
C ALA A 33 15.45 -25.33 35.64
N ALA A 34 15.55 -25.79 34.39
CA ALA A 34 15.22 -27.12 33.87
C ALA A 34 13.78 -27.69 34.05
N GLY A 35 13.07 -27.80 32.92
CA GLY A 35 11.91 -28.68 32.75
C GLY A 35 11.52 -28.81 31.26
N GLN A 36 11.67 -30.02 30.71
CA GLN A 36 11.38 -30.43 29.33
C GLN A 36 9.86 -30.55 29.03
N PRO A 37 9.43 -30.76 27.76
CA PRO A 37 8.24 -30.13 27.20
C PRO A 37 6.95 -30.94 27.37
N VAL A 38 5.83 -30.24 27.58
CA VAL A 38 4.48 -30.83 27.52
C VAL A 38 3.73 -30.22 26.35
N GLY A 39 3.56 -31.01 25.29
CA GLY A 39 2.67 -30.67 24.19
C GLY A 39 1.22 -30.70 24.65
N ARG A 40 0.42 -29.70 24.27
CA ARG A 40 -1.04 -29.82 24.22
C ARG A 40 -1.63 -29.20 22.97
N ARG A 41 -2.45 -30.05 22.36
CA ARG A 41 -3.17 -29.96 21.09
C ARG A 41 -4.29 -28.92 21.12
N ARG A 42 -4.52 -28.35 19.92
CA ARG A 42 -5.79 -28.16 19.19
C ARG A 42 -6.98 -27.55 19.96
N ARG A 43 -7.53 -26.47 19.40
CA ARG A 43 -8.98 -26.37 19.17
C ARG A 43 -9.26 -25.83 17.78
N ALA A 44 -9.64 -26.77 16.92
CA ALA A 44 -10.28 -26.52 15.64
C ALA A 44 -11.76 -26.22 15.90
N TRP A 45 -12.29 -25.17 15.29
CA TRP A 45 -13.74 -24.98 15.18
C TRP A 45 -14.16 -25.51 13.81
N ARG A 46 -14.82 -26.67 13.80
CA ARG A 46 -15.56 -27.18 12.64
C ARG A 46 -17.03 -27.33 13.01
N ARG A 47 -17.86 -26.75 12.12
CA ARG A 47 -19.17 -27.19 11.63
C ARG A 47 -20.32 -27.19 12.66
N ASP A 48 -21.54 -26.79 12.33
CA ASP A 48 -22.37 -27.27 11.22
C ASP A 48 -23.39 -26.25 10.69
N ARG A 49 -23.72 -26.39 9.38
CA ARG A 49 -24.97 -25.93 8.76
C ARG A 49 -26.07 -26.97 9.05
N PRO A 50 -27.36 -26.59 8.98
CA PRO A 50 -28.14 -27.00 7.80
C PRO A 50 -29.20 -25.98 7.32
N THR A 51 -29.54 -26.07 6.03
CA THR A 51 -30.71 -25.47 5.34
C THR A 51 -31.70 -26.59 4.96
N PRO A 52 -32.84 -26.33 4.27
CA PRO A 52 -34.00 -25.48 4.56
C PRO A 52 -35.35 -26.26 4.43
N ARG A 53 -36.51 -25.69 4.80
CA ARG A 53 -37.83 -26.00 4.18
C ARG A 53 -38.98 -25.09 4.67
N GLY A 54 -39.68 -24.49 3.70
CA GLY A 54 -41.11 -24.17 3.56
C GLY A 54 -41.97 -23.69 4.75
N ALA A 55 -42.70 -22.59 4.55
CA ALA A 55 -44.18 -22.57 4.53
C ALA A 55 -44.77 -21.15 4.36
N MET A 56 -45.70 -21.05 3.40
CA MET A 56 -46.96 -20.29 3.36
C MET A 56 -47.13 -18.98 4.15
N GLY A 57 -47.65 -17.95 3.46
CA GLY A 57 -48.49 -16.94 4.10
C GLY A 57 -48.89 -15.74 3.23
N ARG A 58 -50.12 -15.78 2.69
CA ARG A 58 -51.10 -14.67 2.51
C ARG A 58 -50.64 -13.46 1.66
N GLY A 59 -51.21 -13.18 0.49
CA GLY A 59 -52.63 -12.98 0.23
C GLY A 59 -53.01 -11.50 0.38
N ARG A 60 -53.07 -10.75 -0.74
CA ARG A 60 -53.98 -9.59 -0.89
C ARG A 60 -54.17 -9.23 -2.36
N SER A 61 -55.41 -9.40 -2.77
CA SER A 61 -56.08 -8.96 -3.99
C SER A 61 -56.01 -7.44 -4.19
N ASN A 62 -55.87 -6.97 -5.43
CA ASN A 62 -56.91 -6.13 -6.02
C ASN A 62 -56.88 -6.14 -7.56
N SER A 63 -57.93 -6.68 -8.12
CA SER A 63 -58.32 -6.62 -9.52
C SER A 63 -58.86 -5.23 -9.89
N ARG A 64 -58.39 -4.65 -10.99
CA ARG A 64 -59.24 -3.80 -11.84
C ARG A 64 -58.99 -4.12 -13.31
N SER A 65 -59.97 -4.83 -13.86
CA SER A 65 -60.22 -5.06 -15.26
C SER A 65 -60.61 -3.76 -15.98
N ARG A 66 -60.24 -3.65 -17.26
CA ARG A 66 -61.12 -3.13 -18.33
C ARG A 66 -60.57 -3.54 -19.71
N SER A 67 -61.19 -4.62 -20.16
CA SER A 67 -61.49 -5.11 -21.51
C SER A 67 -61.33 -4.19 -22.74
N ARG A 68 -60.88 -4.83 -23.83
CA ARG A 68 -61.44 -4.87 -25.22
C ARG A 68 -61.43 -3.56 -26.03
N SER A 69 -61.21 -3.52 -27.35
CA SER A 69 -60.95 -4.50 -28.41
C SER A 69 -60.92 -3.74 -29.75
N GLN A 70 -60.27 -4.31 -30.78
CA GLN A 70 -60.46 -4.05 -32.23
C GLN A 70 -60.03 -2.65 -32.70
N GLY A 71 -59.43 -2.41 -33.84
CA GLY A 71 -59.21 -3.15 -35.08
C GLY A 71 -58.98 -2.07 -36.17
N GLY A 72 -58.25 -2.36 -37.24
CA GLY A 72 -58.18 -1.45 -38.39
C GLY A 72 -56.85 -1.45 -39.13
N ALA A 73 -56.83 -2.14 -40.26
CA ALA A 73 -55.77 -2.08 -41.25
C ALA A 73 -56.02 -0.93 -42.25
N ALA A 74 -54.96 -0.19 -42.58
CA ALA A 74 -54.71 0.60 -43.81
C ALA A 74 -53.35 1.30 -43.58
N GLY A 75 -52.33 1.34 -44.42
CA GLY A 75 -52.22 1.20 -45.86
C GLY A 75 -51.45 2.43 -46.39
N ARG A 76 -50.22 2.23 -46.89
CA ARG A 76 -49.32 3.18 -47.60
C ARG A 76 -48.60 4.21 -46.69
N SER A 77 -47.32 4.57 -46.86
CA SER A 77 -46.45 4.61 -48.04
C SER A 77 -44.96 4.58 -47.64
N ARG A 78 -44.15 4.02 -48.54
CA ARG A 78 -42.69 4.02 -48.55
C ARG A 78 -42.16 5.45 -48.48
N SER A 79 -41.31 5.75 -47.51
CA SER A 79 -40.32 6.81 -47.61
C SER A 79 -38.96 6.24 -47.24
N HIS A 80 -38.04 6.33 -48.20
CA HIS A 80 -36.64 6.00 -48.07
C HIS A 80 -36.04 6.87 -46.96
N ARG A 81 -35.93 6.32 -45.75
CA ARG A 81 -35.01 6.84 -44.75
C ARG A 81 -33.71 6.11 -44.98
N SER A 82 -32.80 6.84 -45.62
CA SER A 82 -31.38 6.57 -45.66
C SER A 82 -30.93 5.87 -44.38
N ASP A 83 -30.54 4.60 -44.51
CA ASP A 83 -29.62 3.92 -43.60
C ASP A 83 -28.30 4.72 -43.61
N SER A 84 -28.30 5.83 -42.90
CA SER A 84 -27.06 6.30 -42.29
C SER A 84 -26.78 5.30 -41.19
N CYS A 85 -26.04 4.27 -41.57
CA CYS A 85 -25.16 3.51 -40.69
C CYS A 85 -24.23 4.50 -39.97
N SER A 86 -24.77 5.22 -39.00
CA SER A 86 -24.02 5.68 -37.85
C SER A 86 -23.63 4.41 -37.12
N GLY A 87 -22.58 3.78 -37.63
CA GLY A 87 -21.72 2.90 -36.86
C GLY A 87 -21.35 3.70 -35.64
N GLY A 88 -22.10 3.47 -34.57
CA GLY A 88 -21.68 3.82 -33.23
C GLY A 88 -20.44 2.99 -33.00
N ASP A 89 -19.29 3.54 -33.40
CA ASP A 89 -17.98 3.24 -32.87
C ASP A 89 -18.07 3.51 -31.37
N GLY A 90 -18.70 2.57 -30.66
CA GLY A 90 -18.44 2.36 -29.27
C GLY A 90 -16.95 2.09 -29.23
N GLN A 91 -16.18 3.13 -28.88
CA GLN A 91 -14.75 3.06 -28.65
C GLN A 91 -14.53 1.97 -27.61
N ARG A 92 -14.44 0.71 -28.07
CA ARG A 92 -13.77 -0.35 -27.34
C ARG A 92 -12.38 0.20 -27.19
N GLN A 93 -12.03 0.63 -25.98
CA GLN A 93 -10.69 1.07 -25.64
C GLN A 93 -9.74 0.07 -26.29
N ARG A 94 -9.06 0.53 -27.34
CA ARG A 94 -8.27 -0.35 -28.18
C ARG A 94 -7.16 -0.86 -27.28
N LYS A 95 -7.19 -2.16 -27.00
CA LYS A 95 -6.20 -2.78 -26.12
C LYS A 95 -4.81 -2.46 -26.68
N PRO A 96 -3.84 -2.09 -25.83
CA PRO A 96 -2.47 -1.85 -26.27
C PRO A 96 -1.95 -3.01 -27.11
N ASP A 97 -1.05 -2.74 -28.06
CA ASP A 97 -0.48 -3.77 -28.93
C ASP A 97 0.29 -4.84 -28.14
N ASP A 98 0.74 -4.51 -26.92
CA ASP A 98 1.43 -5.41 -25.98
C ASP A 98 0.50 -6.06 -24.93
N TYR A 99 -0.83 -5.95 -25.13
CA TYR A 99 -1.80 -6.59 -24.26
C TYR A 99 -1.68 -8.11 -24.32
N GLY A 100 -1.67 -8.73 -23.15
CA GLY A 100 -1.56 -10.18 -23.02
C GLY A 100 -1.96 -10.63 -21.63
N VAL A 101 -1.64 -11.89 -21.33
CA VAL A 101 -2.05 -12.59 -20.12
C VAL A 101 -0.85 -13.31 -19.54
N ASP A 102 -0.58 -13.10 -18.26
CA ASP A 102 0.40 -13.85 -17.50
C ASP A 102 -0.35 -14.63 -16.41
N ALA A 103 0.05 -15.88 -16.18
CA ALA A 103 -0.51 -16.74 -15.15
C ALA A 103 0.56 -17.09 -14.12
N LEU A 104 0.26 -16.86 -12.85
CA LEU A 104 1.11 -17.20 -11.72
C LEU A 104 0.44 -18.32 -10.91
N LYS A 105 1.13 -19.44 -10.75
CA LYS A 105 0.70 -20.51 -9.83
C LYS A 105 1.04 -20.09 -8.41
N ILE A 106 0.08 -20.20 -7.51
CA ILE A 106 0.23 -19.82 -6.11
C ILE A 106 -0.19 -20.97 -5.19
N THR A 107 0.15 -20.88 -3.91
CA THR A 107 -0.33 -21.85 -2.90
C THR A 107 -1.72 -21.47 -2.39
N ASP A 108 -2.45 -22.42 -1.80
CA ASP A 108 -3.78 -22.18 -1.21
C ASP A 108 -3.73 -21.07 -0.13
N ASP A 109 -2.66 -21.07 0.68
CA ASP A 109 -2.49 -20.05 1.70
C ASP A 109 -2.20 -18.65 1.10
N ASP A 110 -1.42 -18.59 0.01
CA ASP A 110 -1.14 -17.32 -0.69
C ASP A 110 -2.38 -16.77 -1.39
N ALA A 111 -3.22 -17.66 -1.93
CA ALA A 111 -4.49 -17.30 -2.56
C ALA A 111 -5.42 -16.57 -1.58
N ALA A 112 -5.55 -17.09 -0.35
CA ALA A 112 -6.33 -16.45 0.70
C ALA A 112 -5.80 -15.04 1.05
N PHE A 113 -4.48 -14.86 1.05
CA PHE A 113 -3.85 -13.59 1.38
C PHE A 113 -3.96 -12.55 0.25
N ILE A 114 -3.72 -12.96 -1.00
CA ILE A 114 -3.88 -12.13 -2.20
C ILE A 114 -5.33 -11.70 -2.38
N LEU A 115 -6.30 -12.59 -2.11
CA LEU A 115 -7.71 -12.20 -2.12
C LEU A 115 -7.98 -11.15 -1.03
N GLY A 116 -7.49 -11.41 0.19
CA GLY A 116 -7.73 -10.57 1.34
C GLY A 116 -9.20 -10.56 1.77
N LYS A 117 -9.48 -9.91 2.90
CA LYS A 117 -10.86 -9.83 3.44
C LYS A 117 -11.76 -9.08 2.45
N GLY A 118 -12.69 -9.81 1.84
CA GLY A 118 -13.65 -9.26 0.89
C GLY A 118 -13.05 -8.85 -0.46
N GLY A 119 -11.91 -9.43 -0.87
CA GLY A 119 -11.30 -9.11 -2.16
C GLY A 119 -10.49 -7.82 -2.20
N LYS A 120 -10.37 -7.11 -1.07
CA LYS A 120 -9.74 -5.78 -1.01
C LYS A 120 -8.28 -5.77 -1.47
N THR A 121 -7.51 -6.81 -1.15
CA THR A 121 -6.09 -6.86 -1.52
C THR A 121 -5.95 -7.05 -3.02
N LYS A 122 -6.71 -7.98 -3.62
CA LYS A 122 -6.81 -8.17 -5.08
C LYS A 122 -7.20 -6.86 -5.77
N GLU A 123 -8.25 -6.21 -5.29
CA GLU A 123 -8.74 -4.95 -5.87
C GLU A 123 -7.68 -3.85 -5.77
N LYS A 124 -6.95 -3.77 -4.66
CA LYS A 124 -5.84 -2.82 -4.49
C LYS A 124 -4.72 -3.10 -5.50
N ILE A 125 -4.25 -4.34 -5.62
CA ILE A 125 -3.18 -4.68 -6.57
C ILE A 125 -3.61 -4.33 -8.01
N ALA A 126 -4.85 -4.64 -8.37
CA ALA A 126 -5.41 -4.30 -9.69
C ALA A 126 -5.44 -2.77 -9.91
N ARG A 127 -5.90 -2.00 -8.93
CA ARG A 127 -5.93 -0.53 -9.01
C ARG A 127 -4.53 0.10 -9.13
N VAL A 128 -3.57 -0.35 -8.33
CA VAL A 128 -2.20 0.22 -8.32
C VAL A 128 -1.42 -0.15 -9.58
N SER A 129 -1.59 -1.38 -10.08
CA SER A 129 -0.91 -1.85 -11.30
C SER A 129 -1.62 -1.43 -12.59
N ALA A 130 -2.87 -0.96 -12.51
CA ALA A 130 -3.78 -0.77 -13.63
C ALA A 130 -3.97 -2.04 -14.50
N ALA A 131 -3.69 -3.22 -13.93
CA ALA A 131 -3.90 -4.51 -14.56
C ALA A 131 -5.26 -5.11 -14.16
N GLU A 132 -5.83 -5.93 -15.04
CA GLU A 132 -6.94 -6.80 -14.67
C GLU A 132 -6.37 -8.03 -13.97
N ILE A 133 -6.86 -8.33 -12.77
CA ILE A 133 -6.38 -9.49 -12.00
C ILE A 133 -7.55 -10.39 -11.70
N GLU A 134 -7.42 -11.68 -12.00
CA GLU A 134 -8.38 -12.71 -11.66
C GLU A 134 -7.71 -13.84 -10.87
N LEU A 135 -8.41 -14.35 -9.88
CA LEU A 135 -7.92 -15.42 -9.03
C LEU A 135 -8.86 -16.62 -9.17
N PHE A 136 -8.33 -17.72 -9.72
CA PHE A 136 -9.04 -18.98 -9.86
C PHE A 136 -8.70 -19.88 -8.66
N GLU A 137 -9.51 -19.80 -7.60
CA GLU A 137 -9.29 -20.53 -6.34
C GLU A 137 -9.18 -22.05 -6.52
N ARG A 138 -9.89 -22.63 -7.49
CA ARG A 138 -9.87 -24.09 -7.74
C ARG A 138 -8.57 -24.56 -8.36
N ASP A 139 -8.03 -23.76 -9.27
CA ASP A 139 -6.83 -24.10 -10.03
C ASP A 139 -5.56 -23.50 -9.40
N LEU A 140 -5.73 -22.65 -8.38
CA LEU A 140 -4.68 -21.88 -7.70
C LEU A 140 -3.84 -21.06 -8.67
N ILE A 141 -4.52 -20.42 -9.62
CA ILE A 141 -3.92 -19.59 -10.66
C ILE A 141 -4.37 -18.14 -10.46
N LEU A 142 -3.39 -17.26 -10.32
CA LEU A 142 -3.56 -15.82 -10.43
C LEU A 142 -3.29 -15.41 -11.88
N GLU A 143 -4.35 -15.02 -12.59
CA GLU A 143 -4.27 -14.52 -13.95
C GLU A 143 -4.21 -12.99 -13.95
N ILE A 144 -3.25 -12.45 -14.70
CA ILE A 144 -2.98 -11.02 -14.79
C ILE A 144 -3.05 -10.62 -16.25
N ARG A 145 -3.91 -9.65 -16.59
CA ARG A 145 -4.08 -9.15 -17.95
C ARG A 145 -3.78 -7.67 -18.03
N GLY A 146 -3.17 -7.25 -19.12
CA GLY A 146 -2.77 -5.86 -19.34
C GLY A 146 -1.56 -5.77 -20.26
N SER A 147 -1.02 -4.55 -20.37
CA SER A 147 0.27 -4.29 -21.05
C SER A 147 1.41 -5.02 -20.35
N LYS A 148 2.54 -5.23 -21.03
CA LYS A 148 3.70 -5.93 -20.47
C LYS A 148 4.18 -5.28 -19.17
N LEU A 149 4.14 -3.94 -19.10
CA LEU A 149 4.51 -3.17 -17.92
C LEU A 149 3.50 -3.35 -16.78
N GLN A 150 2.19 -3.32 -17.08
CA GLN A 150 1.14 -3.55 -16.09
C GLN A 150 1.23 -4.95 -15.49
N ARG A 151 1.46 -5.97 -16.31
CA ARG A 151 1.61 -7.36 -15.84
C ARG A 151 2.85 -7.54 -14.98
N ARG A 152 3.99 -6.95 -15.37
CA ARG A 152 5.23 -6.95 -14.57
C ARG A 152 5.02 -6.32 -13.19
N ARG A 153 4.38 -5.13 -13.15
CA ARG A 153 4.05 -4.44 -11.89
C ARG A 153 3.10 -5.24 -11.02
N ALA A 154 2.01 -5.76 -11.59
CA ALA A 154 1.04 -6.57 -10.85
C ALA A 154 1.66 -7.84 -10.25
N LYS A 155 2.53 -8.52 -11.00
CA LYS A 155 3.27 -9.69 -10.51
C LYS A 155 4.18 -9.32 -9.34
N LYS A 156 4.97 -8.25 -9.49
CA LYS A 156 5.86 -7.73 -8.43
C LYS A 156 5.08 -7.37 -7.16
N TYR A 157 3.93 -6.73 -7.29
CA TYR A 157 3.07 -6.38 -6.16
C TYR A 157 2.46 -7.61 -5.48
N ALA A 158 2.02 -8.60 -6.25
CA ALA A 158 1.52 -9.85 -5.71
C ALA A 158 2.62 -10.60 -4.94
N GLU A 159 3.84 -10.64 -5.47
CA GLU A 159 5.02 -11.21 -4.80
C GLU A 159 5.35 -10.48 -3.49
N GLY A 160 5.32 -9.14 -3.48
CA GLY A 160 5.52 -8.35 -2.26
C GLY A 160 4.45 -8.63 -1.20
N VAL A 161 3.19 -8.79 -1.61
CA VAL A 161 2.08 -9.17 -0.72
C VAL A 161 2.30 -10.58 -0.15
N MET A 162 2.69 -11.56 -0.97
CA MET A 162 3.01 -12.91 -0.47
C MET A 162 4.21 -12.89 0.49
N ALA A 163 5.23 -12.09 0.19
CA ALA A 163 6.44 -11.97 1.03
C ALA A 163 6.11 -11.46 2.45
N GLN A 164 5.19 -10.51 2.61
CA GLN A 164 4.76 -10.04 3.94
C GLN A 164 4.29 -11.17 4.89
N ARG A 165 3.80 -12.29 4.34
CA ARG A 165 3.37 -13.46 5.11
C ARG A 165 4.56 -14.31 5.56
N THR A 166 5.51 -14.53 4.66
CA THR A 166 6.64 -15.46 4.84
C THR A 166 7.84 -14.81 5.53
N GLY A 167 7.95 -13.48 5.47
CA GLY A 167 9.05 -12.76 6.09
C GLY A 167 9.10 -11.27 5.74
N PRO A 168 10.26 -10.64 5.97
CA PRO A 168 10.53 -9.29 5.51
C PRO A 168 10.46 -9.19 3.98
N VAL A 169 10.00 -8.04 3.46
CA VAL A 169 9.99 -7.79 2.01
C VAL A 169 11.36 -7.27 1.61
N GLU A 170 12.06 -8.02 0.78
CA GLU A 170 13.30 -7.59 0.14
C GLU A 170 12.95 -6.79 -1.12
N VAL A 171 13.50 -5.58 -1.23
CA VAL A 171 13.40 -4.78 -2.45
C VAL A 171 14.77 -4.75 -3.09
N ARG A 172 14.88 -5.42 -4.23
CA ARG A 172 16.11 -5.54 -5.02
C ARG A 172 16.16 -4.41 -6.05
N ASP A 173 17.35 -4.15 -6.60
CA ASP A 173 17.56 -3.03 -7.54
C ASP A 173 16.74 -3.16 -8.85
N ASP A 174 16.28 -4.36 -9.20
CA ASP A 174 15.43 -4.62 -10.37
C ASP A 174 13.93 -4.34 -10.14
N TYR A 175 13.54 -3.85 -8.95
CA TYR A 175 12.14 -3.54 -8.62
C TYR A 175 11.65 -2.19 -9.14
N ASP A 176 12.51 -1.30 -9.62
CA ASP A 176 12.08 0.03 -10.07
C ASP A 176 11.66 0.02 -11.55
N ASP A 177 10.33 0.04 -11.78
CA ASP A 177 9.74 0.22 -13.11
C ASP A 177 9.31 1.68 -13.35
N GLY A 178 9.90 2.64 -12.63
CA GLY A 178 9.43 4.02 -12.50
C GLY A 178 8.22 4.18 -11.56
N ASP A 179 7.89 3.11 -10.85
CA ASP A 179 6.72 2.98 -9.97
C ASP A 179 7.09 2.93 -8.48
N LEU A 180 8.35 3.19 -8.11
CA LEU A 180 8.87 3.06 -6.74
C LEU A 180 9.37 4.39 -6.18
N THR A 181 9.04 4.65 -4.92
CA THR A 181 9.66 5.71 -4.09
C THR A 181 10.12 5.08 -2.79
N MET A 182 11.42 5.21 -2.46
CA MET A 182 11.98 4.73 -1.21
C MET A 182 12.04 5.86 -0.19
N LEU A 183 11.34 5.70 0.93
CA LEU A 183 11.32 6.66 2.03
C LEU A 183 12.07 6.11 3.24
N VAL A 184 12.95 6.92 3.83
CA VAL A 184 13.60 6.59 5.11
C VAL A 184 12.68 7.03 6.25
N VAL A 185 12.41 6.13 7.19
CA VAL A 185 11.54 6.37 8.35
C VAL A 185 12.36 6.14 9.62
N PRO A 186 12.49 7.12 10.53
CA PRO A 186 13.16 6.91 11.82
C PRO A 186 12.52 5.75 12.59
N GLN A 187 13.35 4.92 13.24
CA GLN A 187 12.87 3.70 13.93
C GLN A 187 11.78 4.00 14.97
N GLU A 188 11.88 5.14 15.64
CA GLU A 188 10.92 5.62 16.65
C GLU A 188 9.56 6.06 16.07
N ALA A 189 9.50 6.35 14.77
CA ALA A 189 8.29 6.76 14.06
C ALA A 189 7.57 5.59 13.35
N VAL A 190 8.23 4.45 13.13
CA VAL A 190 7.67 3.29 12.40
C VAL A 190 6.33 2.83 12.96
N GLY A 191 6.22 2.71 14.30
CA GLY A 191 4.98 2.31 14.95
C GLY A 191 3.84 3.34 14.78
N PHE A 192 4.19 4.62 14.72
CA PHE A 192 3.25 5.72 14.52
C PHE A 192 2.74 5.77 13.07
N VAL A 193 3.65 5.63 12.11
CA VAL A 193 3.35 5.54 10.66
C VAL A 193 2.55 4.28 10.33
N THR A 194 2.79 3.17 11.02
CA THR A 194 1.99 1.95 10.82
C THR A 194 0.57 2.13 11.40
N GLY A 195 0.48 2.75 12.57
CA GLY A 195 -0.77 2.96 13.30
C GLY A 195 -1.34 1.67 13.90
N ARG A 196 -2.42 1.81 14.67
CA ARG A 196 -3.04 0.67 15.37
C ARG A 196 -3.51 -0.40 14.38
N ALA A 197 -3.02 -1.63 14.55
CA ALA A 197 -3.29 -2.76 13.66
C ALA A 197 -2.97 -2.50 12.16
N GLY A 198 -2.10 -1.54 11.85
CA GLY A 198 -1.77 -1.16 10.47
C GLY A 198 -2.83 -0.28 9.79
N ASN A 199 -3.84 0.20 10.52
CA ASN A 199 -4.97 0.92 9.91
C ASN A 199 -4.56 2.25 9.29
N PHE A 200 -3.61 2.98 9.88
CA PHE A 200 -3.20 4.27 9.34
C PHE A 200 -2.52 4.09 7.99
N LEU A 201 -1.50 3.23 7.91
CA LEU A 201 -0.82 2.92 6.66
C LEU A 201 -1.78 2.37 5.59
N ARG A 202 -2.70 1.47 5.97
CA ARG A 202 -3.75 0.97 5.05
C ARG A 202 -4.69 2.06 4.54
N SER A 203 -5.01 3.06 5.38
CA SER A 203 -5.85 4.18 4.94
C SER A 203 -5.14 5.07 3.93
N ILE A 204 -3.82 5.31 4.09
CA ILE A 204 -3.03 6.06 3.11
C ILE A 204 -2.96 5.30 1.79
N GLU A 205 -2.72 3.98 1.82
CA GLU A 205 -2.74 3.12 0.63
C GLU A 205 -4.09 3.17 -0.10
N GLU A 206 -5.21 3.15 0.62
CA GLU A 206 -6.56 3.23 0.03
C GLU A 206 -6.83 4.63 -0.56
N GLU A 207 -6.43 5.70 0.12
CA GLU A 207 -6.67 7.09 -0.30
C GLU A 207 -5.84 7.48 -1.53
N TRP A 208 -4.56 7.14 -1.55
CA TRP A 208 -3.64 7.53 -2.62
C TRP A 208 -3.47 6.47 -3.70
N THR A 209 -4.14 5.32 -3.56
CA THR A 209 -4.02 4.17 -4.46
C THR A 209 -2.55 3.77 -4.63
N THR A 210 -1.93 3.43 -3.51
CA THR A 210 -0.53 2.97 -3.44
C THR A 210 -0.42 1.65 -2.69
N LEU A 211 0.70 0.96 -2.87
CA LEU A 211 1.08 -0.20 -2.07
C LEU A 211 2.36 0.12 -1.31
N MET A 212 2.42 -0.16 -0.01
CA MET A 212 3.55 0.18 0.81
C MET A 212 4.11 -1.03 1.56
N PHE A 213 5.42 -1.15 1.59
CA PHE A 213 6.13 -2.25 2.26
C PHE A 213 7.31 -1.70 3.06
N PHE A 214 7.42 -2.10 4.32
CA PHE A 214 8.67 -1.91 5.05
C PHE A 214 9.67 -2.96 4.56
N CYS A 215 10.86 -2.49 4.20
CA CYS A 215 11.90 -3.29 3.58
C CYS A 215 13.07 -3.51 4.53
N GLU A 216 13.61 -4.72 4.51
CA GLU A 216 14.96 -4.94 5.01
C GLU A 216 15.97 -4.41 3.99
N VAL A 217 17.08 -3.88 4.50
CA VAL A 217 18.15 -3.33 3.67
C VAL A 217 19.28 -4.31 3.76
N ASP A 218 19.58 -4.98 2.65
CA ASP A 218 20.72 -5.90 2.54
C ASP A 218 21.99 -5.22 3.08
N GLY A 219 22.70 -5.93 3.96
CA GLY A 219 23.89 -5.42 4.66
C GLY A 219 23.64 -4.98 6.12
N SER A 220 22.39 -4.89 6.56
CA SER A 220 22.05 -4.66 7.98
C SER A 220 22.06 -5.98 8.77
N GLY A 221 23.17 -6.73 8.76
CA GLY A 221 23.31 -8.03 9.45
C GLY A 221 23.22 -7.98 10.99
N GLY A 222 22.87 -6.81 11.55
CA GLY A 222 22.56 -6.65 12.97
C GLY A 222 21.06 -6.79 13.16
N GLY A 223 20.62 -7.76 13.96
CA GLY A 223 19.20 -7.98 14.23
C GLY A 223 18.45 -6.69 14.60
N ARG A 224 17.13 -6.71 14.37
CA ARG A 224 16.11 -5.62 14.50
C ARG A 224 16.26 -4.60 15.65
N ARG A 225 17.11 -4.86 16.65
CA ARG A 225 17.38 -4.03 17.82
C ARG A 225 18.36 -2.88 17.59
N ASN A 226 19.12 -2.84 16.49
CA ASN A 226 20.18 -1.82 16.31
C ASN A 226 20.02 -0.91 15.09
N LYS A 227 18.82 -0.87 14.48
CA LYS A 227 18.56 -0.03 13.30
C LYS A 227 18.04 1.34 13.76
N SER A 228 18.66 2.42 13.28
CA SER A 228 18.21 3.79 13.54
C SER A 228 17.06 4.22 12.62
N TYR A 229 16.87 3.53 11.50
CA TYR A 229 15.84 3.83 10.50
C TYR A 229 15.34 2.56 9.79
N GLU A 230 14.11 2.58 9.31
CA GLU A 230 13.55 1.59 8.38
C GLU A 230 13.34 2.22 7.01
N LYS A 231 13.36 1.41 5.94
CA LYS A 231 13.01 1.88 4.59
C LYS A 231 11.59 1.46 4.29
N LEU A 232 10.79 2.40 3.80
CA LEU A 232 9.43 2.18 3.33
C LEU A 232 9.43 2.33 1.80
N ALA A 233 9.17 1.23 1.10
CA ALA A 233 8.91 1.24 -0.32
C ALA A 233 7.46 1.65 -0.57
N ILE A 234 7.25 2.66 -1.41
CA ILE A 234 5.94 3.14 -1.84
C ILE A 234 5.82 2.88 -3.34
N PHE A 235 4.87 2.02 -3.72
CA PHE A 235 4.58 1.69 -5.11
C PHE A 235 3.29 2.35 -5.58
N GLY A 236 3.28 2.84 -6.83
CA GLY A 236 2.09 3.38 -7.47
C GLY A 236 2.38 4.45 -8.52
N SER A 237 1.39 5.26 -8.86
CA SER A 237 1.57 6.40 -9.77
C SER A 237 2.40 7.52 -9.12
N ILE A 238 3.08 8.34 -9.91
CA ILE A 238 3.91 9.46 -9.40
C ILE A 238 3.08 10.34 -8.44
N ARG A 239 1.84 10.68 -8.82
CA ARG A 239 0.91 11.44 -7.98
C ARG A 239 0.54 10.72 -6.68
N GLY A 240 0.20 9.44 -6.78
CA GLY A 240 -0.18 8.62 -5.62
C GLY A 240 0.98 8.50 -4.64
N ARG A 241 2.19 8.19 -5.13
CA ARG A 241 3.40 8.08 -4.31
C ARG A 241 3.72 9.39 -3.61
N ARG A 242 3.60 10.53 -4.30
CA ARG A 242 3.86 11.85 -3.72
C ARG A 242 2.90 12.19 -2.59
N GLY A 243 1.60 12.00 -2.79
CA GLY A 243 0.60 12.25 -1.75
C GLY A 243 0.76 11.33 -0.54
N ALA A 244 1.02 10.04 -0.80
CA ALA A 244 1.35 9.06 0.21
C ALA A 244 2.60 9.44 1.03
N GLU A 245 3.69 9.80 0.34
CA GLU A 245 4.95 10.21 0.94
C GLU A 245 4.76 11.39 1.89
N LEU A 246 4.13 12.48 1.42
CA LEU A 246 3.90 13.68 2.24
C LEU A 246 3.02 13.38 3.46
N LYS A 247 2.04 12.46 3.32
CA LYS A 247 1.19 12.04 4.44
C LYS A 247 1.94 11.22 5.47
N VAL A 248 2.84 10.34 5.04
CA VAL A 248 3.75 9.61 5.93
C VAL A 248 4.70 10.58 6.63
N LEU A 249 5.31 11.52 5.88
CA LEU A 249 6.21 12.53 6.43
C LEU A 249 5.53 13.44 7.47
N SER A 250 4.28 13.83 7.23
CA SER A 250 3.48 14.57 8.22
C SER A 250 3.30 13.78 9.53
N ALA A 251 3.08 12.46 9.44
CA ALA A 251 3.01 11.61 10.62
C ALA A 251 4.38 11.45 11.31
N VAL A 252 5.47 11.32 10.55
CA VAL A 252 6.82 11.28 11.10
C VAL A 252 7.14 12.58 11.82
N GLU A 253 6.84 13.73 11.23
CA GLU A 253 7.08 15.06 11.81
C GLU A 253 6.34 15.26 13.14
N THR A 254 5.12 14.69 13.27
CA THR A 254 4.37 14.70 14.53
C THR A 254 5.11 13.95 15.65
N LYS A 255 5.87 12.90 15.29
CA LYS A 255 6.61 12.08 16.26
C LYS A 255 8.05 12.55 16.47
N VAL A 256 8.67 13.06 15.41
CA VAL A 256 10.07 13.50 15.33
C VAL A 256 10.07 14.89 14.67
N PRO A 257 9.83 15.95 15.45
CA PRO A 257 9.82 17.31 14.91
C PRO A 257 11.18 17.70 14.33
N GLY A 258 11.17 18.42 13.21
CA GLY A 258 12.35 18.83 12.46
C GLY A 258 12.88 17.77 11.49
N TYR A 259 12.29 16.57 11.44
CA TYR A 259 12.74 15.53 10.52
C TYR A 259 12.52 15.94 9.07
N TYR A 260 11.33 16.44 8.73
CA TYR A 260 11.03 16.85 7.35
C TYR A 260 11.94 17.97 6.88
N ALA A 261 12.27 18.94 7.75
CA ALA A 261 13.18 20.03 7.42
C ALA A 261 14.57 19.51 6.99
N SER A 262 15.05 18.41 7.59
CA SER A 262 16.35 17.83 7.27
C SER A 262 16.43 17.15 5.88
N ILE A 263 15.28 16.75 5.32
CA ILE A 263 15.20 16.02 4.04
C ILE A 263 14.37 16.77 2.98
N LYS A 264 13.96 18.01 3.26
CA LYS A 264 13.00 18.77 2.44
C LYS A 264 13.43 18.85 0.97
N ASP A 265 14.67 19.23 0.71
CA ASP A 265 15.17 19.43 -0.64
C ASP A 265 15.21 18.12 -1.42
N GLU A 266 15.66 17.02 -0.78
CA GLU A 266 15.64 15.68 -1.38
C GLU A 266 14.21 15.26 -1.77
N VAL A 267 13.25 15.51 -0.88
CA VAL A 267 11.84 15.18 -1.13
C VAL A 267 11.32 15.98 -2.32
N LEU A 268 11.51 17.31 -2.34
CA LEU A 268 10.96 18.18 -3.39
C LEU A 268 11.55 17.89 -4.77
N ASP A 269 12.85 17.62 -4.86
CA ASP A 269 13.51 17.42 -6.15
C ASP A 269 13.37 16.00 -6.72
N ARG A 270 12.96 15.00 -5.91
CA ARG A 270 12.94 13.58 -6.29
C ARG A 270 12.16 13.27 -7.58
N ASP A 271 10.96 13.82 -7.73
CA ASP A 271 10.08 13.56 -8.89
C ASP A 271 10.02 14.74 -9.87
N ARG A 272 10.82 15.79 -9.66
CA ARG A 272 10.73 17.00 -10.49
C ARG A 272 11.04 16.67 -11.96
N GLY A 273 10.06 16.89 -12.83
CA GLY A 273 10.13 16.61 -14.26
C GLY A 273 10.23 15.12 -14.63
N ARG A 274 9.83 14.21 -13.73
CA ARG A 274 9.87 12.75 -13.99
C ARG A 274 8.63 12.19 -14.69
N ASP A 275 7.64 13.02 -14.98
CA ASP A 275 6.49 12.67 -15.80
C ASP A 275 6.80 12.80 -17.30
N GLU A 276 5.96 12.23 -18.15
CA GLU A 276 6.11 12.27 -19.62
C GLU A 276 6.17 13.70 -20.17
N THR A 277 5.48 14.64 -19.52
CA THR A 277 5.45 16.06 -19.92
C THR A 277 6.57 16.90 -19.29
N GLY A 278 7.34 16.36 -18.33
CA GLY A 278 8.39 17.06 -17.61
C GLY A 278 7.90 18.21 -16.73
N THR A 279 6.60 18.30 -16.47
CA THR A 279 5.94 19.39 -15.74
C THR A 279 5.64 19.05 -14.29
N TRP A 280 5.75 17.78 -13.90
CA TRP A 280 5.44 17.34 -12.55
C TRP A 280 6.42 17.92 -11.54
N GLY A 281 5.89 18.36 -10.40
CA GLY A 281 6.69 18.90 -9.31
C GLY A 281 5.83 19.15 -8.09
N THR A 282 6.50 19.42 -6.97
CA THR A 282 5.87 19.89 -5.74
C THR A 282 6.37 21.29 -5.47
N ASP A 283 5.46 22.21 -5.20
CA ASP A 283 5.79 23.58 -4.78
C ASP A 283 5.46 23.74 -3.29
N THR A 284 6.16 24.65 -2.62
CA THR A 284 5.94 24.93 -1.18
C THR A 284 5.67 26.39 -0.95
N THR A 285 4.58 26.67 -0.24
CA THR A 285 4.23 28.02 0.21
C THR A 285 4.29 28.07 1.74
N THR A 286 4.90 29.13 2.28
CA THR A 286 4.88 29.42 3.70
C THR A 286 3.61 30.21 4.02
N PHE A 287 2.76 29.67 4.89
CA PHE A 287 1.58 30.35 5.40
C PHE A 287 1.93 31.23 6.59
N GLN A 288 1.24 32.36 6.72
CA GLN A 288 1.18 33.10 7.98
C GLN A 288 0.27 32.37 8.97
N ASP A 289 0.44 32.65 10.27
CA ASP A 289 -0.31 31.96 11.34
C ASP A 289 -1.83 32.19 11.24
N ASP A 290 -2.24 33.38 10.78
CA ASP A 290 -3.64 33.76 10.54
C ASP A 290 -4.22 33.15 9.26
N GLU A 291 -3.40 32.72 8.32
CA GLU A 291 -3.80 32.06 7.06
C GLU A 291 -3.92 30.53 7.21
N LEU A 292 -3.27 29.96 8.22
CA LEU A 292 -3.17 28.52 8.42
C LEU A 292 -4.54 27.88 8.73
N SER A 293 -5.38 28.56 9.51
CA SER A 293 -6.75 28.11 9.83
C SER A 293 -7.60 27.96 8.56
N TYR A 294 -7.54 28.97 7.67
CA TYR A 294 -8.24 28.96 6.39
C TYR A 294 -7.76 27.81 5.49
N ALA A 295 -6.44 27.59 5.41
CA ALA A 295 -5.88 26.50 4.62
C ALA A 295 -6.27 25.10 5.13
N LEU A 296 -6.44 24.96 6.45
CA LEU A 296 -6.85 23.70 7.10
C LEU A 296 -8.37 23.51 7.16
N GLY A 297 -9.15 24.51 6.74
CA GLY A 297 -10.62 24.49 6.83
C GLY A 297 -11.13 24.43 8.28
N LYS A 298 -10.40 25.09 9.20
CA LYS A 298 -10.72 25.18 10.63
C LYS A 298 -11.19 26.56 11.03
#